data_AF-A0A955R913-F1
#
_entry.id   AF-A0A955R913-F1
#
_cell.length_a   1.000
_cell.length_b   1.000
_cell.length_c   1.000
_cell.angle_alpha   90.00
_cell.angle_beta   90.00
_cell.angle_gamma   90.00
#
_symmetry.space_group_name_H-M   'P 1'
#
loop_
_entity.id
_entity.type
_entity.pdbx_description
1 polymer ?
#
loop_
_entity_poly.entity_id
_entity_poly.type
_entity_poly.pdbx_seq_one_letter_code
_entity_poly.pdbx_strand_id
1 'polypeptide(L)'
;MEEVLQRLRGPFLQQHTPELVLELLEEAFHFIELRSGAAVRTEIRPRPAKGGIALLVNMPDQPFIVDTTRLFLRTRAAEFWGGFNVVVRVSRDAEGRMIGVGQPDGRSESIVLYEADTADLGAPGAADTLRRNLEHAQASVHDFDAMVQAVKAFAQRAEQIAAQEPGRADAARETAAFLSWLVADNFVLLGMDSNNTALGIQTLTSSPFIGSNAGEWPEPNFPGTVSVRKSALESPIHRSGRIDEILVRLDGVGELFIRGMFTYRAITLPSRHVPILRRMLADILAGQTAGPGSHRYKGLANVFD
;
A
#
# COMPACT_ATOMS: atom_id res chain seq x y z
N MET A 1 -9.28 3.92 -29.96
CA MET A 1 -10.66 3.52 -29.64
C MET A 1 -10.80 2.01 -29.64
N GLU A 2 -10.56 1.32 -30.76
CA GLU A 2 -10.65 -0.15 -30.87
C GLU A 2 -9.74 -0.91 -29.89
N GLU A 3 -8.48 -0.47 -29.71
CA GLU A 3 -7.57 -1.05 -28.72
C GLU A 3 -8.06 -0.90 -27.26
N VAL A 4 -8.84 0.14 -26.97
CA VAL A 4 -9.36 0.41 -25.62
C VAL A 4 -10.59 -0.45 -25.34
N LEU A 5 -11.45 -0.63 -26.35
CA LEU A 5 -12.60 -1.53 -26.26
C LEU A 5 -12.19 -2.97 -25.93
N GLN A 6 -11.07 -3.45 -26.49
CA GLN A 6 -10.52 -4.77 -26.18
C GLN A 6 -10.03 -4.92 -24.73
N ARG A 7 -9.75 -3.81 -24.05
CA ARG A 7 -9.29 -3.79 -22.64
C ARG A 7 -10.44 -3.64 -21.64
N LEU A 8 -11.65 -3.33 -22.09
CA LEU A 8 -12.85 -3.30 -21.24
C LEU A 8 -13.27 -4.72 -20.88
N ARG A 9 -13.64 -4.93 -19.60
CA ARG A 9 -14.06 -6.25 -19.12
C ARG A 9 -15.44 -6.63 -19.66
N GLY A 10 -15.62 -7.90 -20.03
CA GLY A 10 -16.89 -8.43 -20.56
C GLY A 10 -18.16 -8.05 -19.77
N PRO A 11 -18.18 -8.13 -18.42
CA PRO A 11 -19.34 -7.72 -17.64
C PRO A 11 -19.74 -6.24 -17.84
N PHE A 12 -18.78 -5.33 -18.04
CA PHE A 12 -19.06 -3.93 -18.30
C PHE A 12 -19.73 -3.75 -19.68
N LEU A 13 -19.19 -4.42 -20.71
CA LEU A 13 -19.74 -4.39 -22.07
C LEU A 13 -21.12 -5.06 -22.18
N GLN A 14 -21.43 -6.02 -21.30
CA GLN A 14 -22.74 -6.68 -21.26
C GLN A 14 -23.82 -5.85 -20.55
N GLN A 15 -23.41 -4.93 -19.67
CA GLN A 15 -24.31 -4.10 -18.87
C GLN A 15 -24.63 -2.74 -19.51
N HIS A 16 -23.91 -2.35 -20.57
CA HIS A 16 -24.04 -1.05 -21.22
C HIS A 16 -24.21 -1.22 -22.72
N THR A 17 -25.01 -0.35 -23.35
CA THR A 17 -25.10 -0.34 -24.82
C THR A 17 -23.79 0.17 -25.42
N PRO A 18 -23.44 -0.21 -26.66
CA PRO A 18 -22.25 0.29 -27.35
C PRO A 18 -22.16 1.82 -27.38
N GLU A 19 -23.29 2.51 -27.55
CA GLU A 19 -23.37 3.97 -27.58
C GLU A 19 -22.98 4.57 -26.23
N LEU A 20 -23.46 3.99 -25.14
CA LEU A 20 -23.13 4.46 -23.80
C LEU A 20 -21.67 4.16 -23.44
N VAL A 21 -21.13 3.02 -23.88
CA VAL A 21 -19.71 2.71 -23.73
C VAL A 21 -18.84 3.75 -24.46
N LEU A 22 -19.23 4.14 -25.68
CA LEU A 22 -18.53 5.17 -26.44
C LEU A 22 -18.58 6.53 -25.73
N GLU A 23 -19.75 6.95 -25.23
CA GLU A 23 -19.91 8.20 -24.47
C GLU A 23 -18.97 8.26 -23.25
N LEU A 24 -18.91 7.17 -22.47
CA LEU A 24 -18.05 7.08 -21.29
C LEU A 24 -16.55 7.09 -21.66
N LEU A 25 -16.19 6.48 -22.79
CA LEU A 25 -14.82 6.54 -23.29
C LEU A 25 -14.46 7.95 -23.78
N GLU A 26 -15.32 8.61 -24.54
CA GLU A 26 -15.10 9.98 -25.03
C GLU A 26 -14.93 10.97 -23.86
N GLU A 27 -15.79 10.85 -22.84
CA GLU A 27 -15.64 11.61 -21.59
C GLU A 27 -14.28 11.38 -20.94
N ALA A 28 -13.89 10.10 -20.79
CA ALA A 28 -12.62 9.77 -20.17
C ALA A 28 -11.43 10.31 -20.97
N PHE A 29 -11.49 10.24 -22.31
CA PHE A 29 -10.45 10.78 -23.20
C PHE A 29 -10.37 12.31 -23.15
N HIS A 30 -11.51 12.99 -23.08
CA HIS A 30 -11.52 14.44 -22.88
C HIS A 30 -10.95 14.84 -21.51
N PHE A 31 -11.30 14.11 -20.45
CA PHE A 31 -10.75 14.33 -19.11
C PHE A 31 -9.23 14.19 -19.07
N ILE A 32 -8.65 13.23 -19.80
CA ILE A 32 -7.19 13.01 -19.81
C ILE A 32 -6.42 13.88 -20.81
N GLU A 33 -7.10 14.74 -21.56
CA GLU A 33 -6.50 15.55 -22.64
C GLU A 33 -5.33 16.39 -22.13
N LEU A 34 -5.40 16.89 -20.90
CA LEU A 34 -4.32 17.64 -20.24
C LEU A 34 -3.90 16.98 -18.93
N ARG A 35 -2.63 16.61 -18.80
CA ARG A 35 -2.03 16.14 -17.54
C ARG A 35 -0.53 16.43 -17.54
N SER A 36 -0.07 17.19 -16.55
CA SER A 36 1.34 17.53 -16.41
C SER A 36 2.14 16.37 -15.83
N GLY A 37 3.12 15.87 -16.58
CA GLY A 37 4.15 14.95 -16.09
C GLY A 37 3.62 13.70 -15.37
N ALA A 38 3.92 13.57 -14.08
CA ALA A 38 3.48 12.47 -13.22
C ALA A 38 2.26 12.82 -12.34
N ALA A 39 1.66 14.00 -12.52
CA ALA A 39 0.56 14.45 -11.67
C ALA A 39 -0.61 13.48 -11.66
N VAL A 40 -1.27 13.39 -10.51
CA VAL A 40 -2.55 12.70 -10.32
C VAL A 40 -3.68 13.67 -10.64
N ARG A 41 -4.48 13.35 -11.66
CA ARG A 41 -5.68 14.10 -12.00
C ARG A 41 -6.91 13.35 -11.50
N THR A 42 -7.79 14.05 -10.79
CA THR A 42 -9.08 13.51 -10.35
C THR A 42 -10.19 14.50 -10.66
N GLU A 43 -11.38 13.99 -10.94
CA GLU A 43 -12.60 14.79 -11.04
C GLU A 43 -13.76 13.99 -10.46
N ILE A 44 -14.62 14.68 -9.70
CA ILE A 44 -15.88 14.12 -9.21
C ILE A 44 -16.96 15.08 -9.66
N ARG A 45 -17.88 14.59 -10.50
CA ARG A 45 -18.91 15.43 -11.13
C ARG A 45 -20.30 14.81 -11.02
N PRO A 46 -21.35 15.59 -10.73
CA PRO A 46 -22.72 15.10 -10.77
C PRO A 46 -23.09 14.56 -12.15
N ARG A 47 -23.87 13.48 -12.18
CA ARG A 47 -24.56 12.94 -13.36
C ARG A 47 -26.07 12.94 -13.10
N PRO A 48 -26.75 14.11 -13.20
CA PRO A 48 -28.17 14.23 -12.87
C PRO A 48 -29.07 13.30 -13.69
N ALA A 49 -28.75 13.10 -14.97
CA ALA A 49 -29.49 12.22 -15.86
C ALA A 49 -29.48 10.74 -15.43
N LYS A 50 -28.52 10.33 -14.60
CA LYS A 50 -28.39 8.98 -14.05
C LYS A 50 -28.59 8.91 -12.53
N GLY A 51 -28.96 10.02 -11.89
CA GLY A 51 -29.17 10.08 -10.43
C GLY A 51 -27.92 9.81 -9.59
N GLY A 52 -26.72 10.07 -10.13
CA GLY A 52 -25.44 9.69 -9.52
C GLY A 52 -24.31 10.70 -9.72
N ILE A 53 -23.09 10.22 -9.53
CA ILE A 53 -21.83 10.94 -9.73
C ILE A 53 -20.90 10.11 -10.60
N ALA A 54 -20.12 10.77 -11.46
CA ALA A 54 -18.96 10.19 -12.10
C ALA A 54 -17.69 10.59 -11.35
N LEU A 55 -16.87 9.59 -11.03
CA LEU A 55 -15.53 9.74 -10.49
C LEU A 55 -14.53 9.37 -11.58
N LEU A 56 -13.63 10.28 -11.92
CA LEU A 56 -12.57 10.08 -12.91
C LEU A 56 -11.20 10.20 -12.27
N VAL A 57 -10.28 9.32 -12.67
CA VAL A 57 -8.87 9.32 -12.26
C VAL A 57 -7.98 9.12 -13.48
N ASN A 58 -6.90 9.91 -13.58
CA ASN A 58 -5.82 9.68 -14.52
C ASN A 58 -4.46 9.98 -13.90
N MET A 59 -3.57 8.99 -14.00
CA MET A 59 -2.20 9.06 -13.49
C MET A 59 -1.34 8.01 -14.23
N PRO A 60 0.00 8.06 -14.12
CA PRO A 60 0.85 6.98 -14.61
C PRO A 60 0.39 5.63 -14.08
N ASP A 61 0.44 4.59 -14.90
CA ASP A 61 0.02 3.25 -14.49
C ASP A 61 0.96 2.69 -13.42
N GLN A 62 0.37 2.19 -12.33
CA GLN A 62 1.09 1.65 -11.18
C GLN A 62 0.17 0.80 -10.29
N PRO A 63 0.73 0.01 -9.34
CA PRO A 63 -0.05 -0.59 -8.27
C PRO A 63 -0.86 0.44 -7.46
N PHE A 64 -1.91 -0.08 -6.84
CA PHE A 64 -2.78 0.60 -5.87
C PHE A 64 -3.74 1.68 -6.40
N ILE A 65 -3.97 1.81 -7.71
CA ILE A 65 -4.91 2.82 -8.25
C ILE A 65 -6.36 2.42 -7.97
N VAL A 66 -6.74 1.23 -8.45
CA VAL A 66 -8.12 0.72 -8.43
C VAL A 66 -8.65 0.51 -7.02
N ASP A 67 -7.85 -0.11 -6.16
CA ASP A 67 -8.20 -0.45 -4.79
C ASP A 67 -8.20 0.77 -3.85
N THR A 68 -7.30 1.74 -4.05
CA THR A 68 -7.35 3.06 -3.35
C THR A 68 -8.59 3.84 -3.74
N THR A 69 -8.96 3.84 -5.03
CA THR A 69 -10.18 4.52 -5.48
C THR A 69 -11.43 3.85 -4.91
N ARG A 70 -11.47 2.51 -4.88
CA ARG A 70 -12.57 1.76 -4.26
C ARG A 70 -12.62 1.92 -2.74
N LEU A 71 -11.47 1.99 -2.08
CA LEU A 71 -11.38 2.29 -0.66
C LEU A 71 -11.97 3.67 -0.35
N PHE A 72 -11.63 4.68 -1.16
CA PHE A 72 -12.18 6.03 -1.04
C PHE A 72 -13.72 6.07 -1.18
N LEU A 73 -14.28 5.32 -2.14
CA LEU A 73 -15.72 5.18 -2.29
C LEU A 73 -16.36 4.52 -1.05
N ARG A 74 -15.79 3.40 -0.61
CA ARG A 74 -16.29 2.64 0.54
C ARG A 74 -16.26 3.44 1.84
N THR A 75 -15.20 4.22 2.10
CA THR A 75 -15.11 5.03 3.32
C THR A 75 -16.14 6.15 3.37
N ARG A 76 -16.78 6.46 2.25
CA ARG A 76 -17.89 7.42 2.11
C ARG A 76 -19.25 6.78 1.97
N ALA A 77 -19.33 5.45 2.16
CA ALA A 77 -20.52 4.65 1.94
C ALA A 77 -21.14 4.88 0.54
N ALA A 78 -20.31 5.21 -0.46
CA ALA A 78 -20.74 5.40 -1.84
C ALA A 78 -20.67 4.07 -2.58
N GLU A 79 -21.82 3.55 -2.99
CA GLU A 79 -21.87 2.35 -3.82
C GLU A 79 -21.63 2.73 -5.29
N PHE A 80 -20.69 2.04 -5.92
CA PHE A 80 -20.49 2.15 -7.37
C PHE A 80 -21.14 0.96 -8.07
N TRP A 81 -21.90 1.22 -9.13
CA TRP A 81 -22.62 0.19 -9.89
C TRP A 81 -22.00 -0.07 -11.27
N GLY A 82 -21.07 0.79 -11.71
CA GLY A 82 -20.54 0.71 -13.06
C GLY A 82 -19.23 1.46 -13.24
N GLY A 83 -18.62 1.26 -14.40
CA GLY A 83 -17.39 1.91 -14.80
C GLY A 83 -16.29 0.94 -15.20
N PHE A 84 -15.10 1.49 -15.47
CA PHE A 84 -13.96 0.74 -15.96
C PHE A 84 -12.64 1.28 -15.43
N ASN A 85 -11.62 0.43 -15.49
CA ASN A 85 -10.23 0.86 -15.46
C ASN A 85 -9.59 0.39 -16.78
N VAL A 86 -8.91 1.30 -17.48
CA VAL A 86 -8.15 0.96 -18.69
C VAL A 86 -6.76 1.54 -18.57
N VAL A 87 -5.77 0.75 -18.97
CA VAL A 87 -4.39 1.22 -19.14
C VAL A 87 -4.18 1.50 -20.61
N VAL A 88 -3.67 2.67 -20.96
CA VAL A 88 -3.38 3.06 -22.34
C VAL A 88 -2.01 3.71 -22.41
N ARG A 89 -1.32 3.58 -23.55
CA ARG A 89 -0.09 4.34 -23.81
C ARG A 89 -0.45 5.71 -24.32
N VAL A 90 0.06 6.75 -23.67
CA VAL A 90 -0.23 8.15 -24.00
C VAL A 90 1.08 8.90 -24.25
N SER A 91 1.17 9.60 -25.37
CA SER A 91 2.24 10.53 -25.67
C SER A 91 1.74 11.95 -25.42
N ARG A 92 2.53 12.76 -24.70
CA ARG A 92 2.17 14.14 -24.31
C ARG A 92 3.25 15.13 -24.75
N ASP A 93 2.85 16.35 -25.07
CA ASP A 93 3.77 17.47 -25.29
C ASP A 93 4.37 17.98 -23.96
N ALA A 94 5.25 18.98 -24.03
CA ALA A 94 5.92 19.56 -22.85
C ALA A 94 4.93 20.25 -21.88
N GLU A 95 3.79 20.71 -22.39
CA GLU A 95 2.72 21.33 -21.62
C GLU A 95 1.74 20.30 -21.02
N GLY A 96 1.92 19.01 -21.32
CA GLY A 96 1.11 17.90 -20.81
C GLY A 96 -0.15 17.61 -21.63
N ARG A 97 -0.31 18.22 -22.81
CA ARG A 97 -1.41 17.90 -23.73
C ARG A 97 -1.16 16.57 -24.40
N MET A 98 -2.20 15.75 -24.49
CA MET A 98 -2.17 14.49 -25.21
C MET A 98 -2.01 14.74 -26.71
N ILE A 99 -0.94 14.21 -27.30
CA ILE A 99 -0.64 14.29 -28.74
C ILE A 99 -0.76 12.94 -29.45
N GLY A 100 -0.93 11.84 -28.69
CA GLY A 100 -1.11 10.51 -29.25
C GLY A 100 -1.53 9.48 -28.22
N VAL A 101 -2.24 8.45 -28.68
CA VAL A 101 -2.67 7.28 -27.89
C VAL A 101 -2.28 6.00 -28.64
N GLY A 102 -1.80 5.00 -27.92
CA GLY A 102 -1.40 3.70 -28.48
C GLY A 102 -0.02 3.70 -29.14
N GLN A 103 0.72 4.81 -29.06
CA GLN A 103 2.04 4.90 -29.67
C GLN A 103 3.08 4.07 -28.89
N PRO A 104 4.08 3.46 -29.56
CA PRO A 104 5.08 2.62 -28.90
C PRO A 104 5.90 3.33 -27.82
N ASP A 105 6.17 4.61 -28.00
CA ASP A 105 6.92 5.51 -27.10
C ASP A 105 6.05 6.19 -26.04
N GLY A 106 4.72 6.01 -26.11
CA GLY A 106 3.79 6.53 -25.13
C GLY A 106 3.98 5.87 -23.76
N ARG A 107 3.79 6.67 -22.71
CA ARG A 107 3.87 6.17 -21.32
C ARG A 107 2.56 5.50 -20.94
N SER A 108 2.62 4.41 -20.19
CA SER A 108 1.42 3.77 -19.65
C SER A 108 0.74 4.69 -18.63
N GLU A 109 -0.54 4.96 -18.86
CA GLU A 109 -1.41 5.70 -17.96
C GLU A 109 -2.64 4.87 -17.64
N SER A 110 -3.04 4.87 -16.38
CA SER A 110 -4.32 4.30 -15.96
C SER A 110 -5.39 5.39 -16.02
N ILE A 111 -6.53 5.04 -16.59
CA ILE A 111 -7.76 5.84 -16.61
C ILE A 111 -8.81 5.03 -15.85
N VAL A 112 -9.36 5.62 -14.79
CA VAL A 112 -10.48 5.03 -14.05
C VAL A 112 -11.68 5.94 -14.23
N LEU A 113 -12.81 5.34 -14.56
CA LEU A 113 -14.12 5.97 -14.49
C LEU A 113 -15.02 5.07 -13.68
N TYR A 114 -15.63 5.60 -12.62
CA TYR A 114 -16.67 4.92 -11.87
C TYR A 114 -17.94 5.76 -11.83
N GLU A 115 -19.07 5.08 -11.96
CA GLU A 115 -20.39 5.65 -11.68
C GLU A 115 -20.83 5.16 -10.29
N ALA A 116 -21.09 6.12 -9.41
CA ALA A 116 -21.45 5.88 -8.02
C ALA A 116 -22.59 6.79 -7.57
N ASP A 117 -23.22 6.45 -6.44
CA ASP A 117 -24.29 7.27 -5.89
C ASP A 117 -23.77 8.63 -5.42
N THR A 118 -24.68 9.54 -5.08
CA THR A 118 -24.29 10.91 -4.71
C THR A 118 -23.57 11.00 -3.36
N ALA A 119 -23.75 10.00 -2.46
CA ALA A 119 -23.47 9.97 -1.02
C ALA A 119 -22.69 11.19 -0.45
N ASP A 120 -21.54 10.96 0.18
CA ASP A 120 -20.63 12.03 0.64
C ASP A 120 -19.61 12.42 -0.46
N LEU A 121 -19.89 12.05 -1.71
CA LEU A 121 -19.05 12.37 -2.87
C LEU A 121 -19.29 13.78 -3.39
N GLY A 122 -20.47 14.36 -3.13
CA GLY A 122 -20.79 15.75 -3.44
C GLY A 122 -20.17 16.79 -2.49
N ALA A 123 -19.52 16.35 -1.40
CA ALA A 123 -18.93 17.26 -0.42
C ALA A 123 -17.74 18.05 -1.00
N PRO A 124 -17.58 19.34 -0.65
CA PRO A 124 -16.41 20.12 -1.02
C PRO A 124 -15.10 19.41 -0.62
N GLY A 125 -14.17 19.27 -1.57
CA GLY A 125 -12.86 18.64 -1.33
C GLY A 125 -12.84 17.10 -1.40
N ALA A 126 -13.93 16.44 -1.79
CA ALA A 126 -13.93 14.99 -2.05
C ALA A 126 -12.92 14.61 -3.14
N ALA A 127 -12.91 15.33 -4.27
CA ALA A 127 -11.96 15.11 -5.36
C ALA A 127 -10.50 15.33 -4.92
N ASP A 128 -10.24 16.34 -4.10
CA ASP A 128 -8.92 16.59 -3.52
C ASP A 128 -8.49 15.51 -2.54
N THR A 129 -9.43 14.95 -1.78
CA THR A 129 -9.14 13.84 -0.87
C THR A 129 -8.78 12.59 -1.65
N LEU A 130 -9.52 12.26 -2.70
CA LEU A 130 -9.18 11.16 -3.61
C LEU A 130 -7.81 11.38 -4.24
N ARG A 131 -7.54 12.60 -4.73
CA ARG A 131 -6.24 12.96 -5.32
C ARG A 131 -5.10 12.74 -4.32
N ARG A 132 -5.24 13.23 -3.08
CA ARG A 132 -4.23 13.03 -2.03
C ARG A 132 -3.99 11.55 -1.72
N ASN A 133 -5.05 10.75 -1.62
CA ASN A 133 -4.90 9.31 -1.40
C ASN A 133 -4.14 8.64 -2.57
N LEU A 134 -4.41 9.03 -3.81
CA LEU A 134 -3.69 8.50 -4.96
C LEU A 134 -2.24 9.01 -5.05
N GLU A 135 -1.97 10.24 -4.62
CA GLU A 135 -0.61 10.78 -4.45
C GLU A 135 0.16 10.02 -3.36
N HIS A 136 -0.51 9.65 -2.25
CA HIS A 136 0.06 8.79 -1.22
C HIS A 136 0.46 7.42 -1.80
N ALA A 137 -0.42 6.79 -2.58
CA ALA A 137 -0.13 5.54 -3.27
C ALA A 137 1.02 5.69 -4.28
N GLN A 138 1.05 6.81 -5.01
CA GLN A 138 2.12 7.14 -5.95
C GLN A 138 3.48 7.25 -5.26
N ALA A 139 3.56 7.97 -4.14
CA ALA A 139 4.81 8.09 -3.39
C ALA A 139 5.28 6.74 -2.84
N SER A 140 4.38 5.93 -2.26
CA SER A 140 4.71 4.58 -1.77
C SER A 140 5.27 3.67 -2.87
N VAL A 141 4.68 3.71 -4.08
CA VAL A 141 5.17 2.90 -5.21
C VAL A 141 6.49 3.44 -5.76
N HIS A 142 6.61 4.76 -5.91
CA HIS A 142 7.82 5.40 -6.44
C HIS A 142 9.05 5.05 -5.61
N ASP A 143 8.94 5.07 -4.28
CA ASP A 143 10.05 4.79 -3.37
C ASP A 143 10.12 3.33 -2.93
N PHE A 144 9.29 2.42 -3.48
CA PHE A 144 9.20 1.04 -3.00
C PHE A 144 10.55 0.33 -2.98
N ASP A 145 11.32 0.42 -4.06
CA ASP A 145 12.65 -0.18 -4.15
C ASP A 145 13.62 0.45 -3.14
N ALA A 146 13.61 1.77 -3.00
CA ALA A 146 14.43 2.47 -2.01
C ALA A 146 14.08 2.01 -0.58
N MET A 147 12.79 1.81 -0.29
CA MET A 147 12.34 1.30 0.99
C MET A 147 12.82 -0.13 1.24
N VAL A 148 12.70 -1.02 0.24
CA VAL A 148 13.22 -2.39 0.31
C VAL A 148 14.73 -2.40 0.56
N GLN A 149 15.49 -1.53 -0.13
CA GLN A 149 16.94 -1.43 0.07
C GLN A 149 17.30 -0.95 1.48
N ALA A 150 16.59 0.02 2.04
CA ALA A 150 16.86 0.48 3.40
C ALA A 150 16.61 -0.62 4.44
N VAL A 151 15.53 -1.40 4.29
CA VAL A 151 15.25 -2.56 5.16
C VAL A 151 16.35 -3.62 5.03
N LYS A 152 16.78 -3.94 3.80
CA LYS A 152 17.88 -4.90 3.56
C LYS A 152 19.21 -4.40 4.13
N ALA A 153 19.49 -3.10 4.03
CA ALA A 153 20.68 -2.50 4.62
C ALA A 153 20.67 -2.66 6.15
N PHE A 154 19.55 -2.39 6.83
CA PHE A 154 19.42 -2.65 8.27
C PHE A 154 19.58 -4.12 8.62
N ALA A 155 19.01 -5.04 7.82
CA ALA A 155 19.20 -6.48 8.02
C ALA A 155 20.69 -6.87 7.92
N GLN A 156 21.40 -6.35 6.94
CA GLN A 156 22.84 -6.58 6.78
C GLN A 156 23.65 -6.03 7.95
N ARG A 157 23.29 -4.84 8.48
CA ARG A 157 23.93 -4.28 9.67
C ARG A 157 23.71 -5.15 10.90
N ALA A 158 22.51 -5.70 11.08
CA ALA A 158 22.23 -6.65 12.15
C ALA A 158 23.07 -7.93 12.03
N GLU A 159 23.24 -8.49 10.82
CA GLU A 159 24.16 -9.62 10.60
C GLU A 159 25.63 -9.28 10.93
N GLN A 160 26.08 -8.06 10.61
CA GLN A 160 27.42 -7.60 10.96
C GLN A 160 27.62 -7.54 12.48
N ILE A 161 26.65 -6.99 13.21
CA ILE A 161 26.66 -6.99 14.69
C ILE A 161 26.73 -8.44 15.20
N ALA A 162 25.95 -9.35 14.61
CA ALA A 162 25.96 -10.75 15.04
C ALA A 162 27.31 -11.46 14.84
N ALA A 163 28.06 -11.08 13.80
CA ALA A 163 29.38 -11.62 13.53
C ALA A 163 30.46 -11.05 14.45
N GLN A 164 30.32 -9.79 14.85
CA GLN A 164 31.35 -9.04 15.61
C GLN A 164 31.15 -9.12 17.13
N GLU A 165 29.91 -9.29 17.58
CA GLU A 165 29.55 -9.25 19.00
C GLU A 165 28.88 -10.57 19.42
N PRO A 166 29.65 -11.60 19.82
CA PRO A 166 29.11 -12.91 20.17
C PRO A 166 28.00 -12.88 21.23
N GLY A 167 28.08 -11.95 22.19
CA GLY A 167 27.08 -11.77 23.25
C GLY A 167 25.72 -11.27 22.75
N ARG A 168 25.65 -10.69 21.54
CA ARG A 168 24.41 -10.19 20.91
C ARG A 168 24.02 -10.97 19.66
N ALA A 169 24.77 -12.01 19.31
CA ALA A 169 24.64 -12.68 18.03
C ALA A 169 23.26 -13.29 17.78
N ASP A 170 22.64 -13.91 18.79
CA ASP A 170 21.31 -14.52 18.65
C ASP A 170 20.24 -13.45 18.37
N ALA A 171 20.20 -12.41 19.19
CA ALA A 171 19.27 -11.29 19.03
C ALA A 171 19.43 -10.58 17.68
N ALA A 172 20.68 -10.28 17.29
CA ALA A 172 20.96 -9.57 16.05
C ALA A 172 20.61 -10.40 14.80
N ARG A 173 20.85 -11.73 14.80
CA ARG A 173 20.37 -12.62 13.74
C ARG A 173 18.86 -12.69 13.67
N GLU A 174 18.16 -12.70 14.80
CA GLU A 174 16.69 -12.71 14.79
C GLU A 174 16.14 -11.41 14.17
N THR A 175 16.74 -10.26 14.48
CA THR A 175 16.38 -8.98 13.86
C THR A 175 16.64 -9.00 12.36
N ALA A 176 17.79 -9.50 11.91
CA ALA A 176 18.10 -9.63 10.49
C ALA A 176 17.10 -10.55 9.76
N ALA A 177 16.74 -11.68 10.39
CA ALA A 177 15.76 -12.61 9.86
C ALA A 177 14.36 -11.97 9.74
N PHE A 178 13.93 -11.21 10.75
CA PHE A 178 12.66 -10.49 10.72
C PHE A 178 12.61 -9.46 9.59
N LEU A 179 13.64 -8.62 9.46
CA LEU A 179 13.73 -7.60 8.41
C LEU A 179 13.74 -8.23 7.00
N SER A 180 14.51 -9.31 6.84
CA SER A 180 14.55 -10.08 5.58
C SER A 180 13.20 -10.72 5.25
N TRP A 181 12.49 -11.19 6.28
CA TRP A 181 11.15 -11.76 6.13
C TRP A 181 10.14 -10.69 5.71
N LEU A 182 10.16 -9.48 6.28
CA LEU A 182 9.25 -8.39 5.90
C LEU A 182 9.29 -8.11 4.38
N VAL A 183 10.49 -8.00 3.81
CA VAL A 183 10.69 -7.72 2.37
C VAL A 183 10.59 -8.95 1.46
N ALA A 184 10.24 -10.12 2.00
CA ALA A 184 9.98 -11.34 1.24
C ALA A 184 8.46 -11.55 1.02
N ASP A 185 7.78 -10.49 0.56
CA ASP A 185 6.32 -10.42 0.31
C ASP A 185 5.44 -10.63 1.55
N ASN A 186 5.97 -10.39 2.75
CA ASN A 186 5.20 -10.49 3.99
C ASN A 186 4.69 -9.13 4.47
N PHE A 187 5.17 -8.03 3.88
CA PHE A 187 4.78 -6.69 4.28
C PHE A 187 4.64 -5.77 3.07
N VAL A 188 3.52 -5.05 2.99
CA VAL A 188 3.31 -3.97 2.02
C VAL A 188 3.89 -2.69 2.62
N LEU A 189 5.03 -2.23 2.10
CA LEU A 189 5.69 -0.99 2.53
C LEU A 189 4.95 0.22 1.97
N LEU A 190 4.52 1.14 2.85
CA LEU A 190 3.84 2.37 2.46
C LEU A 190 4.70 3.61 2.70
N GLY A 191 5.52 3.61 3.75
CA GLY A 191 6.48 4.68 4.00
C GLY A 191 7.46 4.32 5.08
N MET A 192 8.55 5.07 5.15
CA MET A 192 9.60 4.86 6.15
C MET A 192 10.26 6.17 6.54
N ASP A 193 10.85 6.17 7.73
CA ASP A 193 11.78 7.21 8.18
C ASP A 193 13.06 6.52 8.68
N SER A 194 14.21 6.93 8.17
CA SER A 194 15.51 6.47 8.69
C SER A 194 16.49 7.64 8.74
N ASN A 195 17.02 7.94 9.93
CA ASN A 195 18.03 8.98 10.14
C ASN A 195 17.69 10.32 9.42
N ASN A 196 16.47 10.82 9.62
CA ASN A 196 15.91 12.03 8.97
C ASN A 196 15.68 11.96 7.46
N THR A 197 15.76 10.78 6.85
CA THR A 197 15.35 10.54 5.47
C THR A 197 13.97 9.91 5.45
N ALA A 198 13.00 10.59 4.85
CA ALA A 198 11.65 10.08 4.64
C ALA A 198 11.55 9.41 3.27
N LEU A 199 10.79 8.31 3.19
CA LEU A 199 10.51 7.57 1.96
C LEU A 199 9.03 7.19 1.88
N GLY A 200 8.54 7.01 0.65
CA GLY A 200 7.17 6.63 0.37
C GLY A 200 6.19 7.72 0.78
N ILE A 201 5.07 7.35 1.41
CA ILE A 201 4.05 8.30 1.85
C ILE A 201 4.62 9.38 2.78
N GLN A 202 5.70 9.10 3.51
CA GLN A 202 6.31 10.06 4.45
C GLN A 202 7.03 11.23 3.78
N THR A 203 7.31 11.16 2.48
CA THR A 203 7.88 12.28 1.72
C THR A 203 6.89 13.43 1.55
N LEU A 204 5.59 13.16 1.72
CA LEU A 204 4.53 14.11 1.43
C LEU A 204 4.12 14.87 2.69
N THR A 205 4.04 16.20 2.58
CA THR A 205 3.50 17.07 3.64
C THR A 205 2.03 16.81 3.95
N SER A 206 1.32 16.12 3.04
CA SER A 206 -0.06 15.69 3.20
C SER A 206 -0.20 14.32 3.87
N SER A 207 0.90 13.66 4.24
CA SER A 207 0.84 12.36 4.91
C SER A 207 0.11 12.49 6.24
N PRO A 208 -0.88 11.62 6.52
CA PRO A 208 -1.56 11.62 7.80
C PRO A 208 -0.66 11.08 8.92
N PHE A 209 0.51 10.54 8.58
CA PHE A 209 1.45 9.92 9.51
C PHE A 209 2.65 10.82 9.85
N ILE A 210 2.65 12.10 9.47
CA ILE A 210 3.70 13.05 9.87
C ILE A 210 3.75 13.15 11.39
N GLY A 211 4.95 13.07 11.96
CA GLY A 211 5.16 13.15 13.40
C GLY A 211 4.71 11.92 14.19
N SER A 212 4.10 10.91 13.55
CA SER A 212 3.73 9.65 14.22
C SER A 212 4.94 8.82 14.68
N ASN A 213 6.16 9.17 14.24
CA ASN A 213 7.39 8.64 14.80
C ASN A 213 7.61 9.03 16.27
N ALA A 214 7.07 10.18 16.68
CA ALA A 214 7.05 10.60 18.07
C ALA A 214 6.00 9.81 18.86
N GLY A 215 6.20 9.73 20.18
CA GLY A 215 5.29 9.08 21.12
C GLY A 215 5.88 7.82 21.77
N GLU A 216 5.07 7.21 22.63
CA GLU A 216 5.48 6.05 23.41
C GLU A 216 5.52 4.79 22.53
N TRP A 217 6.61 4.05 22.67
CA TRP A 217 6.80 2.77 22.00
C TRP A 217 6.78 1.66 23.03
N PRO A 218 6.16 0.51 22.73
CA PRO A 218 6.28 -0.64 23.61
C PRO A 218 7.74 -1.03 23.74
N GLU A 219 8.15 -1.33 24.97
CA GLU A 219 9.47 -1.91 25.23
C GLU A 219 9.63 -3.20 24.41
N PRO A 220 10.75 -3.33 23.66
CA PRO A 220 10.93 -4.48 22.80
C PRO A 220 11.18 -5.73 23.66
N ASN A 221 10.36 -6.76 23.45
CA ASN A 221 10.73 -8.12 23.85
C ASN A 221 11.89 -8.62 22.98
N PHE A 222 12.44 -9.82 23.26
CA PHE A 222 13.45 -10.45 22.39
C PHE A 222 13.04 -10.29 20.91
N PRO A 223 13.91 -9.76 20.03
CA PRO A 223 15.36 -9.55 20.17
C PRO A 223 15.82 -8.25 20.85
N GLY A 224 14.93 -7.48 21.46
CA GLY A 224 15.26 -6.23 22.18
C GLY A 224 15.54 -5.04 21.26
N THR A 225 15.39 -5.21 19.95
CA THR A 225 15.70 -4.19 18.93
C THR A 225 14.52 -3.88 18.02
N VAL A 226 13.38 -4.58 18.17
CA VAL A 226 12.19 -4.43 17.33
C VAL A 226 10.97 -4.16 18.21
N SER A 227 10.33 -3.02 18.00
CA SER A 227 9.04 -2.66 18.61
C SER A 227 7.98 -2.55 17.52
N VAL A 228 6.80 -3.13 17.75
CA VAL A 228 5.68 -3.11 16.79
C VAL A 228 4.44 -2.58 17.48
N ARG A 229 3.69 -1.72 16.81
CA ARG A 229 2.38 -1.24 17.26
C ARG A 229 1.41 -1.04 16.10
N LYS A 230 0.12 -0.90 16.42
CA LYS A 230 -0.90 -0.48 15.45
C LYS A 230 -1.06 1.03 15.54
N SER A 231 -1.05 1.70 14.39
CA SER A 231 -1.39 3.11 14.29
C SER A 231 -2.85 3.34 14.73
N ALA A 232 -3.13 4.53 15.26
CA ALA A 232 -4.52 4.96 15.51
C ALA A 232 -5.26 5.29 14.20
N LEU A 233 -4.52 5.44 13.11
CA LEU A 233 -5.04 5.84 11.81
C LEU A 233 -5.21 4.62 10.88
N GLU A 234 -6.29 4.67 10.10
CA GLU A 234 -6.57 3.73 9.01
C GLU A 234 -5.69 4.04 7.79
N SER A 235 -5.41 3.02 6.98
CA SER A 235 -4.73 3.24 5.70
C SER A 235 -5.58 4.11 4.77
N PRO A 236 -5.02 5.18 4.18
CA PRO A 236 -5.72 5.96 3.14
C PRO A 236 -5.69 5.27 1.76
N ILE A 237 -4.89 4.22 1.60
CA ILE A 237 -4.55 3.58 0.31
C ILE A 237 -4.59 2.06 0.36
N HIS A 238 -4.64 1.42 -0.81
CA HIS A 238 -4.63 -0.03 -1.05
C HIS A 238 -5.83 -0.78 -0.45
N ARG A 239 -5.99 -0.82 0.87
CA ARG A 239 -7.10 -1.50 1.56
C ARG A 239 -7.36 -0.91 2.94
N SER A 240 -8.54 -1.20 3.50
CA SER A 240 -8.89 -0.80 4.87
C SER A 240 -8.12 -1.64 5.88
N GLY A 241 -7.84 -1.03 7.02
CA GLY A 241 -7.08 -1.59 8.12
C GLY A 241 -6.13 -0.53 8.69
N ARG A 242 -6.00 -0.51 10.01
CA ARG A 242 -4.98 0.27 10.70
C ARG A 242 -3.58 -0.11 10.23
N ILE A 243 -2.72 0.90 10.10
CA ILE A 243 -1.32 0.72 9.72
C ILE A 243 -0.54 -0.02 10.81
N ASP A 244 0.34 -0.91 10.38
CA ASP A 244 1.38 -1.52 11.20
C ASP A 244 2.61 -0.58 11.21
N GLU A 245 3.04 -0.20 12.41
CA GLU A 245 4.20 0.64 12.65
C GLU A 245 5.27 -0.20 13.34
N ILE A 246 6.46 -0.25 12.73
CA ILE A 246 7.59 -1.05 13.19
C ILE A 246 8.78 -0.11 13.41
N LEU A 247 9.34 -0.12 14.61
CA LEU A 247 10.58 0.57 14.92
C LEU A 247 11.69 -0.43 15.17
N VAL A 248 12.78 -0.29 14.43
CA VAL A 248 14.00 -1.07 14.62
C VAL A 248 15.10 -0.15 15.10
N ARG A 249 15.71 -0.50 16.25
CA ARG A 249 16.84 0.23 16.83
C ARG A 249 18.05 -0.68 16.88
N LEU A 250 19.12 -0.29 16.20
CA LEU A 250 20.40 -0.98 16.23
C LEU A 250 21.47 -0.02 16.76
N ASP A 251 22.14 -0.39 17.84
CA ASP A 251 23.18 0.44 18.45
C ASP A 251 24.31 0.72 17.46
N GLY A 252 24.73 1.97 17.39
CA GLY A 252 25.78 2.42 16.45
C GLY A 252 25.34 2.50 14.98
N VAL A 253 24.10 2.11 14.64
CA VAL A 253 23.54 2.18 13.28
C VAL A 253 22.42 3.23 13.20
N GLY A 254 21.57 3.30 14.22
CA GLY A 254 20.46 4.24 14.32
C GLY A 254 19.10 3.56 14.27
N GLU A 255 18.10 4.33 13.87
CA GLU A 255 16.69 3.93 13.89
C GLU A 255 16.12 3.79 12.47
N LEU A 256 15.28 2.77 12.29
CA LEU A 256 14.45 2.58 11.10
C LEU A 256 12.99 2.45 11.53
N PHE A 257 12.20 3.46 11.18
CA PHE A 257 10.76 3.43 11.32
C PHE A 257 10.14 2.97 10.00
N ILE A 258 9.31 1.92 10.04
CA ILE A 258 8.61 1.35 8.88
C ILE A 258 7.09 1.46 9.09
N ARG A 259 6.37 1.91 8.06
CA ARG A 259 4.90 1.91 8.00
C ARG A 259 4.42 1.02 6.87
N GLY A 260 3.41 0.22 7.16
CA GLY A 260 2.77 -0.57 6.14
C GLY A 260 1.70 -1.49 6.66
N MET A 261 1.51 -2.61 5.97
CA MET A 261 0.52 -3.61 6.36
C MET A 261 1.06 -5.02 6.11
N PHE A 262 0.87 -5.94 7.06
CA PHE A 262 1.18 -7.36 6.83
C PHE A 262 0.31 -7.95 5.72
N THR A 263 0.91 -8.69 4.78
CA THR A 263 0.17 -9.29 3.66
C THR A 263 -0.75 -10.41 4.14
N TYR A 264 -1.71 -10.85 3.30
CA TYR A 264 -2.53 -12.02 3.65
C TYR A 264 -1.66 -13.24 3.94
N ARG A 265 -0.62 -13.46 3.13
CA ARG A 265 0.37 -14.51 3.33
C ARG A 265 1.01 -14.45 4.71
N ALA A 266 1.40 -13.26 5.15
CA ALA A 266 2.04 -13.06 6.45
C ALA A 266 1.10 -13.37 7.62
N ILE A 267 -0.15 -12.91 7.57
CA ILE A 267 -1.11 -13.11 8.66
C ILE A 267 -1.64 -14.55 8.74
N THR A 268 -1.57 -15.32 7.65
CA THR A 268 -1.95 -16.74 7.64
C THR A 268 -0.78 -17.70 7.82
N LEU A 269 0.44 -17.17 7.98
CA LEU A 269 1.61 -18.01 8.18
C LEU A 269 1.63 -18.53 9.62
N PRO A 270 1.79 -19.85 9.87
CA PRO A 270 1.90 -20.38 11.21
C PRO A 270 3.01 -19.68 12.00
N SER A 271 2.78 -19.34 13.27
CA SER A 271 3.70 -18.50 14.06
C SER A 271 5.12 -19.07 14.14
N ARG A 272 5.26 -20.40 14.08
CA ARG A 272 6.56 -21.11 14.01
C ARG A 272 7.44 -20.76 12.81
N HIS A 273 6.89 -20.12 11.77
CA HIS A 273 7.61 -19.69 10.58
C HIS A 273 7.81 -18.17 10.49
N VAL A 274 7.25 -17.41 11.43
CA VAL A 274 7.40 -15.96 11.48
C VAL A 274 8.56 -15.65 12.45
N PRO A 275 9.64 -14.96 12.03
CA PRO A 275 10.69 -14.53 12.94
C PRO A 275 10.13 -13.74 14.12
N ILE A 276 10.83 -13.75 15.25
CA ILE A 276 10.39 -13.25 16.56
C ILE A 276 9.29 -14.14 17.16
N LEU A 277 8.16 -14.35 16.45
CA LEU A 277 7.05 -15.18 16.93
C LEU A 277 7.46 -16.64 17.10
N ARG A 278 8.24 -17.19 16.17
CA ARG A 278 8.76 -18.56 16.24
C ARG A 278 9.59 -18.80 17.50
N ARG A 279 10.35 -17.78 17.92
CA ARG A 279 11.21 -17.87 19.12
C ARG A 279 10.38 -17.68 20.38
N MET A 280 9.50 -16.69 20.40
CA MET A 280 8.55 -16.49 21.50
C MET A 280 7.71 -17.75 21.75
N LEU A 281 7.21 -18.40 20.69
CA LEU A 281 6.49 -19.66 20.80
C LEU A 281 7.39 -20.78 21.34
N ALA A 282 8.61 -20.91 20.85
CA ALA A 282 9.55 -21.92 21.35
C ALA A 282 9.86 -21.72 22.84
N ASP A 283 10.06 -20.47 23.29
CA ASP A 283 10.33 -20.13 24.69
C ASP A 283 9.11 -20.42 25.58
N ILE A 284 7.90 -20.06 25.14
CA ILE A 284 6.64 -20.38 25.83
C ILE A 284 6.48 -21.90 25.97
N LEU A 285 6.79 -22.67 24.92
CA LEU A 285 6.66 -24.12 24.94
C LEU A 285 7.73 -24.79 25.82
N ALA A 286 8.97 -24.27 25.82
CA ALA A 286 10.05 -24.77 26.68
C ALA A 286 9.80 -24.48 28.16
N GLY A 287 9.14 -23.36 28.48
CA GLY A 287 8.73 -23.00 29.83
C GLY A 287 7.56 -23.83 30.39
N GLN A 288 6.92 -24.66 29.57
CA GLN A 288 5.82 -25.53 30.02
C GLN A 288 6.30 -26.96 30.28
N THR A 289 5.79 -27.56 31.35
CA THR A 289 6.11 -28.94 31.77
C THR A 289 5.64 -30.02 30.80
N ALA A 290 4.97 -29.65 29.70
CA ALA A 290 4.43 -30.58 28.71
C ALA A 290 5.43 -30.72 27.54
N GLY A 291 6.15 -31.84 27.50
CA GLY A 291 7.19 -32.10 26.50
C GLY A 291 6.67 -32.15 25.05
N PRO A 292 7.59 -32.09 24.06
CA PRO A 292 7.29 -32.22 22.63
C PRO A 292 6.46 -33.48 22.35
N GLY A 293 5.32 -33.33 21.66
CA GLY A 293 4.45 -34.44 21.27
C GLY A 293 3.26 -34.72 22.19
N SER A 294 3.18 -34.06 23.36
CA SER A 294 2.01 -34.16 24.24
C SER A 294 0.77 -33.46 23.65
N HIS A 295 -0.44 -33.89 24.05
CA HIS A 295 -1.70 -33.28 23.61
C HIS A 295 -1.79 -31.79 23.97
N ARG A 296 -1.19 -31.38 25.10
CA ARG A 296 -1.14 -29.99 25.56
C ARG A 296 -0.17 -29.15 24.72
N TYR A 297 0.99 -29.71 24.35
CA TYR A 297 1.95 -29.09 23.43
C TYR A 297 1.33 -28.86 22.05
N LYS A 298 0.65 -29.88 21.48
CA LYS A 298 -0.08 -29.75 20.21
C LYS A 298 -1.21 -28.74 20.30
N GLY A 299 -1.97 -28.72 21.41
CA GLY A 299 -3.04 -27.77 21.65
C GLY A 299 -2.55 -26.31 21.69
N LEU A 300 -1.42 -26.05 22.35
CA LEU A 300 -0.83 -24.71 22.40
C LEU A 300 -0.29 -24.28 21.03
N ALA A 301 0.45 -25.14 20.33
CA ALA A 301 0.92 -24.82 18.99
C ALA A 301 -0.25 -24.48 18.04
N ASN A 302 -1.36 -25.23 18.11
CA ASN A 302 -2.55 -24.99 17.30
C ASN A 302 -3.36 -23.75 17.69
N VAL A 303 -3.14 -23.16 18.87
CA VAL A 303 -3.78 -21.88 19.25
C VAL A 303 -3.04 -20.68 18.64
N PHE A 304 -1.74 -20.86 18.34
CA PHE A 304 -0.89 -19.82 17.74
C PHE A 304 -0.67 -20.03 16.23
N ASP A 305 -1.34 -21.03 15.63
CA ASP A 305 -1.37 -21.33 14.19
C ASP A 305 -2.80 -21.22 13.65
#